data_AF-A0A1V4V3K8-F1
#
_entry.id   AF-A0A1V4V3K8-F1
#
_cell.length_a   1.000
_cell.length_b   1.000
_cell.length_c   1.000
_cell.angle_alpha   90.00
_cell.angle_beta   90.00
_cell.angle_gamma   90.00
#
_symmetry.space_group_name_H-M   'P 1'
#
loop_
_entity.id
_entity.type
_entity.pdbx_description
1 polymer ?
#
loop_
_entity_poly.entity_id
_entity_poly.type
_entity_poly.pdbx_seq_one_letter_code
_entity_poly.pdbx_strand_id
1 'polypeptide(L)' 'MAEIELSALSKQCLDRRIGSLQKLADEVHMWEKERNAIGATVRWQFNKDNARSKLHRHYNNLKINVTEH' A
#
# COMPACT_ATOMS: atom_id res chain seq x y z
N MET A 1 -1.49 -6.48 1.18
CA MET A 1 -2.08 -5.63 2.24
C MET A 1 -0.99 -4.97 3.07
N ALA A 2 -0.04 -5.75 3.63
CA ALA A 2 1.07 -5.24 4.45
C ALA A 2 1.84 -4.08 3.79
N GLU A 3 2.14 -4.16 2.50
CA GLU A 3 2.84 -3.09 1.77
C GLU A 3 2.05 -1.76 1.70
N ILE A 4 0.72 -1.83 1.61
CA ILE A 4 -0.15 -0.65 1.56
C ILE A 4 -0.19 0.01 2.95
N GLU A 5 -0.31 -0.81 3.98
CA GLU A 5 -0.26 -0.37 5.38
C GLU A 5 1.10 0.27 5.70
N LEU A 6 2.20 -0.33 5.23
CA LEU A 6 3.54 0.23 5.38
C LEU A 6 3.69 1.58 4.65
N SER A 7 3.17 1.70 3.43
CA SER A 7 3.18 2.98 2.71
C SER A 7 2.32 4.04 3.40
N ALA A 8 1.19 3.67 4.00
CA ALA A 8 0.34 4.59 4.75
C ALA A 8 1.06 5.05 6.03
N LEU A 9 1.63 4.13 6.80
CA LEU A 9 2.44 4.42 7.99
C LEU A 9 3.58 5.37 7.65
N SER A 10 4.32 5.08 6.57
CA SER A 10 5.45 5.89 6.13
C SER A 10 5.05 7.34 5.84
N LYS A 11 3.92 7.56 5.16
CA LYS A 11 3.46 8.90 4.76
C LYS A 11 2.73 9.65 5.87
N GLN A 12 2.03 8.94 6.76
CA GLN A 12 1.14 9.55 7.74
C GLN A 12 1.79 9.72 9.11
N CYS A 13 2.68 8.80 9.49
CA CYS A 13 3.29 8.77 10.82
C CYS A 13 4.80 9.06 10.77
N LEU A 14 5.48 8.53 9.75
CA LEU A 14 6.96 8.53 9.68
C LEU A 14 7.57 9.57 8.73
N ASP A 15 6.81 10.55 8.26
CA ASP A 15 7.27 11.62 7.34
C ASP A 15 8.18 12.66 8.03
N ARG A 16 8.66 12.36 9.23
CA ARG A 16 9.52 13.23 10.05
C ARG A 16 10.57 12.41 10.78
N ARG A 17 11.68 13.07 11.12
CA ARG A 17 12.71 12.45 11.94
C ARG A 17 12.20 12.25 13.37
N ILE A 18 12.29 11.01 13.86
CA ILE A 18 11.99 10.65 15.25
C ILE A 18 13.30 10.23 15.92
N GLY A 19 13.72 10.99 16.94
CA GLY A 19 15.06 10.91 17.50
C GLY A 19 15.31 9.75 18.48
N SER A 20 14.28 9.00 18.88
CA SER A 20 14.42 7.87 19.78
C SER A 20 13.51 6.71 19.38
N LEU A 21 13.99 5.49 19.63
CA LEU A 21 13.25 4.27 19.33
C LEU A 21 11.95 4.19 20.15
N GLN A 22 11.97 4.63 21.41
CA GLN A 22 10.78 4.66 22.25
C GLN A 22 9.69 5.56 21.65
N LYS A 23 10.04 6.79 21.25
CA LYS A 23 9.09 7.70 20.60
C LYS A 23 8.57 7.13 19.28
N LEU A 24 9.43 6.45 18.52
CA LEU A 24 9.02 5.80 17.28
C LEU A 24 7.95 4.73 17.55
N ALA A 25 8.18 3.86 18.54
CA ALA A 25 7.24 2.81 18.91
C ALA A 25 5.89 3.38 19.39
N ASP A 26 5.93 4.40 20.24
CA ASP A 26 4.71 5.04 20.78
C ASP A 26 3.87 5.68 19.66
N GLU A 27 4.51 6.37 18.71
CA GLU A 27 3.83 7.00 17.56
C GLU A 27 3.21 5.98 16.62
N VAL A 28 3.93 4.89 16.31
CA VAL A 28 3.42 3.79 15.47
C VAL A 28 2.20 3.14 16.15
N HIS A 29 2.26 2.88 17.45
CA HIS A 29 1.15 2.28 18.21
C HIS A 29 -0.08 3.18 18.26
N MET A 30 0.13 4.49 18.44
CA MET A 30 -0.96 5.46 18.44
C MET A 30 -1.61 5.56 17.05
N TRP A 31 -0.81 5.63 15.99
CA TRP A 31 -1.31 5.64 14.62
C TRP A 31 -2.08 4.35 14.28
N GLU A 32 -1.56 3.19 14.68
CA GLU A 32 -2.23 1.89 14.48
C GLU A 32 -3.60 1.87 15.19
N LYS A 33 -3.66 2.29 16.45
CA LYS A 33 -4.91 2.36 17.21
C LYS A 33 -5.93 3.26 16.54
N GLU A 34 -5.54 4.45 16.11
CA GLU A 34 -6.44 5.39 15.44
C GLU A 34 -6.96 4.79 14.14
N ARG A 35 -6.07 4.21 13.33
CA ARG A 35 -6.41 3.60 12.04
C ARG A 35 -7.34 2.40 12.18
N ASN A 36 -7.12 1.58 13.21
CA ASN A 36 -7.99 0.46 13.55
C ASN A 36 -9.35 0.94 14.07
N ALA A 37 -9.39 2.00 14.89
CA ALA A 37 -10.63 2.56 15.43
C ALA A 37 -11.55 3.13 14.33
N ILE A 38 -10.97 3.77 13.31
CA ILE A 38 -11.75 4.26 12.15
C ILE A 38 -12.07 3.16 11.13
N GLY A 39 -11.59 1.93 11.35
CA GLY A 39 -11.74 0.82 10.40
C GLY A 39 -11.19 1.17 9.03
N ALA A 40 -10.02 1.81 8.96
CA ALA A 40 -9.46 2.28 7.70
C ALA A 40 -9.27 1.10 6.75
N THR A 41 -9.99 1.12 5.63
CA THR A 41 -9.87 0.10 4.58
C THR A 41 -9.33 0.72 3.30
N VAL A 42 -8.62 -0.08 2.51
CA VAL A 42 -8.19 0.32 1.18
C VAL A 42 -9.43 0.37 0.28
N ARG A 43 -9.87 1.58 -0.05
CA ARG A 43 -10.93 1.78 -1.04
C ARG A 43 -10.35 1.61 -2.45
N TRP A 44 -10.50 0.41 -2.99
CA TRP A 44 -10.12 0.10 -4.37
C TRP A 44 -10.97 0.91 -5.35
N GLN A 45 -10.34 1.79 -6.13
CA GLN A 45 -11.03 2.61 -7.14
C GLN A 45 -11.24 1.86 -8.47
N PHE A 46 -10.77 0.62 -8.57
CA PHE A 46 -10.89 -0.22 -9.75
C PHE A 46 -11.39 -1.60 -9.33
N ASN A 47 -12.50 -2.03 -9.91
CA ASN A 47 -12.88 -3.44 -9.87
C ASN A 47 -11.91 -4.23 -10.76
N LYS A 48 -11.85 -5.56 -10.57
CA LYS A 48 -10.94 -6.44 -11.31
C LYS A 48 -11.09 -6.29 -12.83
N ASP A 49 -12.31 -6.11 -13.31
CA ASP A 49 -12.62 -5.99 -14.73
C ASP A 49 -12.09 -4.68 -15.32
N ASN A 50 -12.24 -3.56 -14.61
CA ASN A 50 -11.71 -2.26 -14.98
C ASN A 50 -10.18 -2.26 -14.99
N ALA A 51 -9.56 -2.92 -14.00
CA ALA A 51 -8.11 -3.11 -13.97
C ALA A 51 -7.64 -3.94 -15.18
N ARG A 52 -8.35 -5.02 -15.52
CA ARG A 52 -8.02 -5.88 -16.65
C ARG A 52 -8.15 -5.16 -18.00
N SER A 53 -9.19 -4.36 -18.18
CA SER A 53 -9.38 -3.52 -19.36
C SER A 53 -8.29 -2.46 -19.48
N LYS A 54 -7.97 -1.73 -18.39
CA LYS A 54 -6.89 -0.72 -18.41
C LYS A 54 -5.51 -1.32 -18.67
N LEU A 55 -5.21 -2.48 -18.10
CA LEU A 55 -3.90 -3.13 -18.20
C LEU A 55 -3.77 -4.08 -19.40
N HIS A 56 -4.80 -4.21 -20.24
CA HIS A 56 -4.86 -5.17 -21.35
C HIS A 56 -3.59 -5.12 -22.23
N ARG A 57 -3.12 -3.92 -22.59
CA ARG A 57 -1.91 -3.74 -23.39
C ARG A 57 -0.64 -4.29 -22.71
N HIS A 58 -0.55 -4.17 -21.38
CA HIS A 58 0.60 -4.67 -20.62
C HIS A 58 0.60 -6.20 -20.51
N TYR A 59 -0.58 -6.83 -20.47
CA TYR A 59 -0.67 -8.30 -20.48
C TYR A 59 -0.23 -8.91 -21.82
N ASN A 60 -0.45 -8.22 -22.93
CA ASN A 60 0.04 -8.70 -24.23
C ASN A 60 1.58 -8.70 -24.28
N ASN A 61 2.23 -7.68 -23.74
CA ASN A 61 3.69 -7.63 -23.66
C ASN A 61 4.26 -8.75 -22.78
N LEU A 62 3.57 -9.11 -21.69
CA LEU A 62 3.97 -10.26 -20.86
C LEU A 62 3.85 -11.59 -21.61
N LYS A 63 2.84 -11.77 -22.47
CA LYS A 63 2.71 -12.99 -23.29
C LYS A 63 3.82 -13.11 -24.34
N ILE A 64 4.22 -11.98 -24.94
CA ILE A 64 5.29 -11.95 -25.93
C ILE A 64 6.61 -12.38 -25.28
N ASN A 65 6.93 -11.85 -24.10
CA ASN A 65 8.19 -12.15 -23.41
C ASN A 65 8.25 -13.57 -22.80
N VAL A 66 7.11 -14.23 -22.55
CA VAL A 66 7.07 -15.62 -22.06
C VAL A 66 7.24 -16.63 -23.20
N THR A 67 7.09 -16.20 -24.47
CA THR A 67 7.20 -17.09 -25.63
C THR A 67 8.62 -17.13 -26.22
N GLU A 68 9.57 -16.37 -25.67
CA GLU A 68 10.98 -16.33 -26.11
C GLU A 68 11.93 -17.20 -25.26
N HIS A 69 11.46 -18.29 -24.63
CA HIS A 69 12.31 -19.32 -24.00
C HIS A 69 11.92 -20.71 -24.51
#